data_AF-A0A259PMD0-F1
#
_entry.id   AF-A0A259PMD0-F1
#
_cell.length_a   1.000
_cell.length_b   1.000
_cell.length_c   1.000
_cell.angle_alpha   90.00
_cell.angle_beta   90.00
_cell.angle_gamma   90.00
#
_symmetry.space_group_name_H-M   'P 1'
#
loop_
_entity.id
_entity.type
_entity.pdbx_description
1 polymer ?
#
loop_
_entity_poly.entity_id
_entity_poly.type
_entity_poly.pdbx_seq_one_letter_code
_entity_poly.pdbx_strand_id
1 'polypeptide(L)'
;MESIESNQAKKVAPSQPIVSSAHLVSPHSAEMSEFEFGLIVAGNAFHRWIVHCMAAAGLKDLTPLDVLVLHHVTHRARDKKLADICFIMNVEDTHLINYSLKKLQSIGVVSSSKKGKEVTYASTELGNEHVERYRAVREHCLIKALNADEGLNRDIGQLASLLRMLSGVYDQAARAAASM
;
A
#
# COMPACT_ATOMS: atom_id res chain seq x y z
N MET A 1 10.21 53.72 -37.49
CA MET A 1 10.77 52.64 -38.31
C MET A 1 11.69 51.85 -37.39
N GLU A 2 11.19 50.68 -37.00
CA GLU A 2 11.83 49.56 -36.29
C GLU A 2 12.46 49.80 -34.91
N SER A 3 11.60 49.63 -33.90
CA SER A 3 11.96 49.03 -32.62
C SER A 3 11.92 47.51 -32.78
N ILE A 4 13.05 46.81 -32.66
CA ILE A 4 13.09 45.35 -32.49
C ILE A 4 14.07 45.04 -31.35
N GLU A 5 13.60 45.15 -30.11
CA GLU A 5 14.14 44.33 -29.02
C GLU A 5 13.56 42.93 -29.19
N SER A 6 14.34 42.03 -29.80
CA SER A 6 13.98 40.62 -29.87
C SER A 6 14.30 39.96 -28.53
N ASN A 7 13.22 39.83 -27.75
CA ASN A 7 13.05 39.04 -26.55
C ASN A 7 13.72 37.65 -26.70
N GLN A 8 14.88 37.46 -26.05
CA GLN A 8 15.51 36.15 -25.93
C GLN A 8 14.58 35.24 -25.11
N ALA A 9 13.90 34.34 -25.80
CA ALA A 9 13.12 33.27 -25.19
C ALA A 9 14.01 32.50 -24.20
N LYS A 10 13.67 32.62 -22.91
CA LYS A 10 14.27 31.86 -21.81
C LYS A 10 14.13 30.37 -22.13
N LYS A 11 15.23 29.73 -22.53
CA LYS A 11 15.32 28.30 -22.78
C LYS A 11 15.05 27.60 -21.44
N VAL A 12 13.85 27.06 -21.26
CA VAL A 12 13.52 26.23 -20.09
C VAL A 12 14.44 25.01 -20.17
N ALA A 13 15.42 24.93 -19.27
CA ALA A 13 16.23 23.73 -19.13
C ALA A 13 15.29 22.55 -18.83
N PRO A 14 15.48 21.37 -19.46
CA PRO A 14 14.64 20.21 -19.15
C PRO A 14 14.79 19.94 -17.65
N SER A 15 13.68 19.93 -16.91
CA SER A 15 13.68 19.63 -15.49
C SER A 15 14.27 18.23 -15.32
N GLN A 16 15.41 18.16 -14.62
CA GLN A 16 16.03 16.88 -14.29
C GLN A 16 15.00 16.04 -13.53
N PRO A 17 14.66 14.84 -14.01
CA PRO A 17 13.61 14.05 -13.39
C PRO A 17 14.00 13.63 -11.96
N ILE A 18 13.06 13.65 -11.04
CA ILE A 18 13.29 13.29 -9.63
C ILE A 18 13.29 11.76 -9.51
N VAL A 19 14.46 11.14 -9.61
CA VAL A 19 14.60 9.67 -9.68
C VAL A 19 15.51 9.12 -8.58
N SER A 20 15.19 7.91 -8.09
CA SER A 20 16.03 7.19 -7.12
C SER A 20 17.33 6.65 -7.75
N SER A 21 17.22 6.21 -9.00
CA SER A 21 18.22 5.41 -9.69
C SER A 21 18.41 5.97 -11.09
N ALA A 22 19.26 6.99 -11.22
CA ALA A 22 19.51 7.68 -12.49
C ALA A 22 19.96 6.73 -13.64
N HIS A 23 20.54 5.58 -13.30
CA HIS A 23 20.98 4.55 -14.25
C HIS A 23 19.85 3.66 -14.82
N LEU A 24 18.64 3.74 -14.26
CA LEU A 24 17.46 3.00 -14.74
C LEU A 24 16.48 3.87 -15.54
N VAL A 25 16.80 5.16 -15.69
CA VAL A 25 15.94 6.09 -16.45
C VAL A 25 15.86 5.63 -17.89
N SER A 26 14.66 5.20 -18.29
CA SER A 26 14.41 4.78 -19.65
C SER A 26 14.42 5.99 -20.58
N PRO A 27 15.13 5.93 -21.73
CA PRO A 27 15.00 6.95 -22.77
C PRO A 27 13.56 7.11 -23.30
N HIS A 28 12.71 6.11 -23.07
CA HIS A 28 11.33 6.05 -23.55
C HIS A 28 10.30 6.47 -22.50
N SER A 29 10.65 6.55 -21.21
CA SER A 29 9.79 7.10 -20.17
C SER A 29 10.61 7.41 -18.91
N ALA A 30 10.88 8.70 -18.70
CA ALA A 30 11.50 9.17 -17.46
C ALA A 30 10.46 9.24 -16.32
N GLU A 31 9.19 9.45 -16.67
CA GLU A 31 8.04 9.55 -15.77
C GLU A 31 7.82 8.25 -14.99
N MET A 32 8.08 7.10 -15.60
CA MET A 32 8.01 5.81 -14.92
C MET A 32 9.03 5.71 -13.78
N SER A 33 10.25 6.20 -14.00
CA SER A 33 11.29 6.22 -12.96
C SER A 33 11.00 7.20 -11.83
N GLU A 34 10.35 8.34 -12.13
CA GLU A 34 9.87 9.25 -11.09
C GLU A 34 8.74 8.61 -10.26
N PHE A 35 7.81 7.94 -10.94
CA PHE A 35 6.72 7.22 -10.29
C PHE A 35 7.26 6.11 -9.38
N GLU A 36 8.21 5.30 -9.84
CA GLU A 36 8.84 4.25 -9.05
C GLU A 36 9.51 4.80 -7.78
N PHE A 37 10.20 5.94 -7.90
CA PHE A 37 10.76 6.61 -6.73
C PHE A 37 9.67 7.08 -5.76
N GLY A 38 8.61 7.71 -6.29
CA GLY A 38 7.44 8.11 -5.50
C GLY A 38 6.81 6.92 -4.79
N LEU A 39 6.66 5.78 -5.46
CA LEU A 39 6.12 4.53 -4.91
C LEU A 39 6.95 4.01 -3.74
N ILE A 40 8.28 4.03 -3.84
CA ILE A 40 9.19 3.61 -2.76
C ILE A 40 9.02 4.49 -1.52
N VAL A 41 9.10 5.82 -1.70
CA VAL A 41 9.02 6.77 -0.57
C VAL A 41 7.63 6.74 0.07
N ALA A 42 6.57 6.76 -0.75
CA ALA A 42 5.19 6.69 -0.28
C ALA A 42 4.90 5.35 0.42
N GLY A 43 5.37 4.23 -0.14
CA GLY A 43 5.25 2.91 0.46
C GLY A 43 5.91 2.82 1.84
N ASN A 44 7.13 3.34 1.97
CA ASN A 44 7.83 3.41 3.26
C ASN A 44 7.11 4.30 4.28
N ALA A 45 6.58 5.45 3.85
CA ALA A 45 5.79 6.32 4.71
C ALA A 45 4.47 5.65 5.16
N PHE A 46 3.79 4.97 4.24
CA PHE A 46 2.56 4.23 4.52
C PHE A 46 2.80 3.09 5.51
N HIS A 47 3.85 2.29 5.33
CA HIS A 47 4.21 1.21 6.26
C HIS A 47 4.48 1.73 7.67
N ARG A 48 5.20 2.86 7.82
CA ARG A 48 5.37 3.49 9.13
C ARG A 48 4.03 3.94 9.71
N TRP A 49 3.20 4.61 8.90
CA TRP A 49 1.89 5.10 9.34
C TRP A 49 0.99 3.99 9.89
N ILE A 50 0.82 2.88 9.17
CA ILE A 50 -0.11 1.82 9.60
C ILE A 50 0.34 1.14 10.90
N VAL A 51 1.65 0.96 11.10
CA VAL A 51 2.19 0.40 12.34
C VAL A 51 1.97 1.35 13.50
N HIS A 52 2.25 2.64 13.33
CA HIS A 52 2.02 3.64 14.39
C HIS A 52 0.54 3.81 14.73
N CYS A 53 -0.33 3.80 13.71
CA CYS A 53 -1.78 3.86 13.91
C CYS A 53 -2.30 2.64 14.68
N MET A 54 -1.79 1.44 14.39
CA MET A 54 -2.15 0.22 15.12
C MET A 54 -1.58 0.19 16.55
N ALA A 55 -0.37 0.68 16.76
CA ALA A 55 0.20 0.86 18.09
C ALA A 55 -0.65 1.81 18.95
N ALA A 56 -1.13 2.91 18.37
CA ALA A 56 -2.06 3.84 19.02
C ALA A 56 -3.45 3.21 19.27
N ALA A 57 -3.86 2.25 18.44
CA ALA A 57 -5.07 1.45 18.65
C ALA A 57 -4.91 0.36 19.73
N GLY A 58 -3.71 0.22 20.31
CA GLY A 58 -3.43 -0.67 21.44
C GLY A 58 -2.78 -2.01 21.08
N LEU A 59 -2.44 -2.27 19.81
CA LEU A 59 -1.63 -3.43 19.41
C LEU A 59 -0.22 -2.99 19.01
N LYS A 60 0.73 -3.24 19.91
CA LYS A 60 2.15 -2.92 19.70
C LYS A 60 2.90 -4.09 19.06
N ASP A 61 4.14 -3.82 18.63
CA ASP A 61 5.09 -4.82 18.13
C ASP A 61 4.59 -5.60 16.90
N LEU A 62 3.68 -5.00 16.12
CA LEU A 62 3.22 -5.53 14.84
C LEU A 62 4.07 -4.98 13.69
N THR A 63 4.38 -5.86 12.74
CA THR A 63 4.97 -5.47 11.46
C THR A 63 3.89 -4.89 10.54
N PRO A 64 4.26 -4.15 9.47
CA PRO A 64 3.28 -3.70 8.48
C PRO A 64 2.40 -4.84 7.93
N LEU A 65 3.01 -6.00 7.66
CA LEU A 65 2.29 -7.17 7.15
C LEU A 65 1.27 -7.70 8.18
N ASP A 66 1.64 -7.78 9.46
CA ASP A 66 0.71 -8.20 10.53
C ASP A 66 -0.55 -7.31 10.55
N VAL A 67 -0.38 -5.99 10.43
CA VAL A 67 -1.48 -5.03 10.42
C VAL A 67 -2.38 -5.22 9.19
N LEU A 68 -1.78 -5.37 8.00
CA LEU A 68 -2.53 -5.57 6.75
C LEU A 68 -3.29 -6.90 6.77
N VAL A 69 -2.68 -7.97 7.26
CA VAL A 69 -3.33 -9.28 7.42
C VAL A 69 -4.51 -9.17 8.38
N LEU A 70 -4.36 -8.50 9.52
CA LEU A 70 -5.44 -8.27 10.48
C LEU A 70 -6.62 -7.53 9.81
N HIS A 71 -6.37 -6.40 9.16
CA HIS A 71 -7.41 -5.67 8.43
C HIS A 71 -8.11 -6.55 7.40
N HIS A 72 -7.35 -7.37 6.68
CA HIS A 72 -7.92 -8.23 5.66
C HIS A 72 -8.82 -9.32 6.25
N VAL A 73 -8.40 -10.00 7.32
CA VAL A 73 -9.22 -11.05 7.93
C VAL A 73 -10.47 -10.49 8.60
N THR A 74 -10.43 -9.27 9.14
CA THR A 74 -11.59 -8.56 9.70
C THR A 74 -12.64 -8.19 8.65
N HIS A 75 -12.24 -7.88 7.41
CA HIS A 75 -13.15 -7.42 6.36
C HIS A 75 -14.18 -8.49 5.93
N ARG A 76 -15.48 -8.13 5.89
CA ARG A 76 -16.63 -8.91 5.33
C ARG A 76 -17.12 -10.15 6.09
N ALA A 77 -16.82 -10.31 7.38
CA ALA A 77 -17.43 -11.32 8.29
C ALA A 77 -17.41 -12.80 7.80
N ARG A 78 -16.64 -13.12 6.75
CA ARG A 78 -16.41 -14.47 6.26
C ARG A 78 -15.00 -14.90 6.62
N ASP A 79 -14.94 -16.09 7.19
CA ASP A 79 -13.79 -16.98 7.29
C ASP A 79 -12.99 -17.02 5.98
N LYS A 80 -11.68 -16.77 6.04
CA LYS A 80 -10.78 -16.75 4.86
C LYS A 80 -9.73 -17.84 4.94
N LYS A 81 -9.43 -18.47 3.80
CA LYS A 81 -8.33 -19.43 3.71
C LYS A 81 -7.00 -18.70 3.56
N LEU A 82 -5.92 -19.34 3.98
CA LEU A 82 -4.56 -18.82 3.79
C LEU A 82 -4.28 -18.47 2.32
N ALA A 83 -4.64 -19.36 1.39
CA ALA A 83 -4.45 -19.15 -0.05
C ALA A 83 -5.21 -17.92 -0.57
N ASP A 84 -6.43 -17.69 -0.10
CA ASP A 84 -7.24 -16.53 -0.50
C ASP A 84 -6.60 -15.21 -0.01
N ILE A 85 -6.04 -15.22 1.20
CA ILE A 85 -5.33 -14.07 1.77
C ILE A 85 -4.07 -13.75 0.95
N CYS A 86 -3.23 -14.76 0.66
CA CYS A 86 -2.04 -14.59 -0.17
C CYS A 86 -2.39 -14.00 -1.55
N PHE A 87 -3.44 -14.56 -2.19
CA PHE A 87 -3.90 -14.12 -3.51
C PHE A 87 -4.36 -12.66 -3.52
N ILE A 88 -5.24 -12.27 -2.59
CA ILE A 88 -5.78 -10.90 -2.56
C ILE A 88 -4.70 -9.87 -2.19
N MET A 89 -3.77 -10.23 -1.30
CA MET A 89 -2.70 -9.32 -0.88
C MET A 89 -1.54 -9.25 -1.89
N ASN A 90 -1.57 -10.06 -2.94
CA ASN A 90 -0.46 -10.24 -3.89
C ASN A 90 0.87 -10.58 -3.19
N VAL A 91 0.82 -11.53 -2.24
CA VAL A 91 2.00 -12.00 -1.50
C VAL A 91 2.28 -13.45 -1.89
N GLU A 92 3.41 -13.67 -2.57
CA GLU A 92 3.79 -15.01 -3.06
C GLU A 92 4.28 -15.91 -1.93
N ASP A 93 5.06 -15.37 -1.00
CA ASP A 93 5.60 -16.14 0.13
C ASP A 93 4.52 -16.41 1.18
N THR A 94 3.94 -17.59 1.07
CA THR A 94 2.90 -18.09 1.98
C THR A 94 3.39 -18.21 3.43
N HIS A 95 4.69 -18.38 3.67
CA HIS A 95 5.24 -18.47 5.03
C HIS A 95 5.11 -17.14 5.77
N LEU A 96 5.22 -16.00 5.08
CA LEU A 96 5.07 -14.67 5.71
C LEU A 96 3.65 -14.43 6.20
N ILE A 97 2.64 -14.79 5.39
CA ILE A 97 1.23 -14.69 5.78
C ILE A 97 0.93 -15.66 6.93
N ASN A 98 1.42 -16.89 6.86
CA ASN A 98 1.22 -17.87 7.93
C ASN A 98 1.88 -17.42 9.25
N TYR A 99 3.08 -16.84 9.20
CA TYR A 99 3.74 -16.28 10.40
C TYR A 99 2.93 -15.14 11.00
N SER A 100 2.44 -14.23 10.16
CA SER A 100 1.59 -13.11 10.58
C SER A 100 0.31 -13.61 11.25
N LEU A 101 -0.37 -14.60 10.63
CA LEU A 101 -1.56 -15.22 11.21
C LEU A 101 -1.26 -15.90 12.55
N LYS A 102 -0.18 -16.67 12.65
CA LYS A 102 0.23 -17.30 13.92
C LYS A 102 0.47 -16.29 15.03
N LYS A 103 1.14 -15.18 14.71
CA LYS A 103 1.37 -14.08 15.65
C LYS A 103 0.06 -13.43 16.09
N LEU A 104 -0.83 -13.10 15.15
CA LEU A 104 -2.16 -12.53 15.45
C LEU A 104 -3.04 -13.48 16.28
N GLN A 105 -2.92 -14.80 16.06
CA GLN A 105 -3.57 -15.80 16.90
C GLN A 105 -2.99 -15.83 18.31
N SER A 106 -1.66 -15.73 18.45
CA SER A 106 -1.00 -15.77 19.77
C SER A 106 -1.40 -14.60 20.68
N ILE A 107 -1.73 -13.44 20.10
CA ILE A 107 -2.22 -12.27 20.83
C ILE A 107 -3.76 -12.19 20.90
N GLY A 108 -4.47 -13.21 20.41
CA GLY A 108 -5.91 -13.38 20.58
C GLY A 108 -6.81 -12.53 19.66
N VAL A 109 -6.25 -11.82 18.68
CA VAL A 109 -7.02 -10.93 17.78
C VAL A 109 -7.54 -11.65 16.53
N VAL A 110 -7.00 -12.83 16.25
CA VAL A 110 -7.44 -13.71 15.15
C VAL A 110 -7.69 -15.12 15.70
N SER A 111 -8.75 -15.76 15.23
CA SER A 111 -9.03 -17.17 15.48
C SER A 111 -8.91 -17.97 14.19
N SER A 112 -8.69 -19.28 14.33
CA SER A 112 -8.74 -20.22 13.21
C SER A 112 -9.81 -21.27 13.45
N SER A 113 -10.55 -21.62 12.41
CA SER A 113 -11.52 -22.72 12.42
C SER A 113 -11.07 -23.81 11.44
N LYS A 114 -11.37 -25.06 11.78
CA LYS A 114 -11.17 -26.20 10.87
C LYS A 114 -12.51 -26.61 10.31
N LYS A 115 -12.66 -26.55 8.99
CA LYS A 115 -13.84 -27.04 8.27
C LYS A 115 -13.41 -28.15 7.31
N GLY A 116 -13.58 -29.40 7.74
CA GLY A 116 -13.07 -30.56 7.01
C GLY A 116 -11.54 -30.56 6.97
N LYS A 117 -10.95 -30.51 5.77
CA LYS A 117 -9.50 -30.46 5.56
C LYS A 117 -8.93 -29.04 5.53
N GLU A 118 -9.78 -28.02 5.55
CA GLU A 118 -9.38 -26.63 5.35
C GLU A 118 -9.35 -25.85 6.67
N VAL A 119 -8.35 -24.98 6.79
CA VAL A 119 -8.23 -24.03 7.90
C VAL A 119 -8.66 -22.65 7.40
N THR A 120 -9.58 -22.03 8.12
CA THR A 120 -10.02 -20.66 7.88
C THR A 120 -9.64 -19.75 9.04
N TYR A 121 -9.51 -18.46 8.76
CA TYR A 121 -9.13 -17.43 9.74
C TYR A 121 -10.18 -16.33 9.76
N ALA A 122 -10.46 -15.83 10.97
CA ALA A 122 -11.38 -14.72 11.21
C ALA A 122 -10.88 -13.84 12.36
N SER A 123 -11.24 -12.56 12.33
CA SER A 123 -10.99 -11.65 13.45
C SER A 123 -11.86 -12.05 14.65
N THR A 124 -11.30 -12.00 15.85
CA THR A 124 -12.05 -12.18 17.09
C THR A 124 -12.79 -10.88 17.45
N GLU A 125 -13.62 -10.92 18.49
CA GLU A 125 -14.23 -9.70 19.05
C GLU A 125 -13.15 -8.69 19.46
N LEU A 126 -12.12 -9.15 20.18
CA LEU A 126 -10.95 -8.32 20.54
C LEU A 126 -10.26 -7.74 19.30
N GLY A 127 -10.08 -8.53 18.24
CA GLY A 127 -9.52 -8.05 16.98
C GLY A 127 -10.38 -6.95 16.35
N ASN A 128 -11.70 -7.10 16.36
CA ASN A 128 -12.63 -6.09 15.84
C ASN A 128 -12.56 -4.80 16.66
N GLU A 129 -12.48 -4.87 17.98
CA GLU A 129 -12.31 -3.70 18.86
C GLU A 129 -11.03 -2.91 18.55
N HIS A 130 -9.92 -3.60 18.30
CA HIS A 130 -8.67 -2.95 17.90
C HIS A 130 -8.76 -2.33 16.51
N VAL A 131 -9.42 -2.98 15.55
CA VAL A 131 -9.63 -2.41 14.21
C VAL A 131 -10.57 -1.19 14.26
N GLU A 132 -11.58 -1.18 15.13
CA GLU A 132 -12.44 -0.01 15.29
C GLU A 132 -11.70 1.15 15.98
N ARG A 133 -10.86 0.86 16.99
CA ARG A 133 -9.94 1.87 17.54
C ARG A 133 -8.97 2.40 16.49
N TYR A 134 -8.41 1.53 15.65
CA TYR A 134 -7.56 1.93 14.53
C TYR A 134 -8.29 2.89 13.59
N ARG A 135 -9.56 2.61 13.26
CA ARG A 135 -10.39 3.50 12.46
C ARG A 135 -10.54 4.87 13.13
N ALA A 136 -10.83 4.92 14.43
CA ALA A 136 -10.95 6.18 15.16
C ALA A 136 -9.64 6.99 15.16
N VAL A 137 -8.49 6.34 15.36
CA VAL A 137 -7.17 6.99 15.26
C VAL A 137 -6.93 7.51 13.85
N ARG A 138 -7.23 6.72 12.81
CA ARG A 138 -7.09 7.13 11.41
C ARG A 138 -7.94 8.35 11.08
N GLU A 139 -9.20 8.37 11.52
CA GLU A 139 -10.08 9.52 11.32
C GLU A 139 -9.51 10.76 11.99
N HIS A 140 -9.03 10.64 13.23
CA HIS A 140 -8.52 11.77 13.99
C HIS A 140 -7.18 12.31 13.45
N CYS A 141 -6.24 11.44 13.12
CA CYS A 141 -4.86 11.81 12.82
C CYS A 141 -4.59 12.00 11.33
N LEU A 142 -5.20 11.19 10.46
CA LEU A 142 -4.94 11.25 9.02
C LEU A 142 -6.04 11.98 8.27
N ILE A 143 -7.30 11.56 8.42
CA ILE A 143 -8.39 12.12 7.60
C ILE A 143 -8.63 13.59 7.91
N LYS A 144 -8.69 13.96 9.20
CA LYS A 144 -8.81 15.37 9.60
C LYS A 144 -7.62 16.22 9.18
N ALA A 145 -6.39 15.68 9.27
CA ALA A 145 -5.19 16.41 8.88
C ALA A 145 -5.09 16.60 7.36
N LEU A 146 -5.56 15.62 6.58
CA LEU A 146 -5.63 15.69 5.13
C LEU A 146 -6.62 16.78 4.68
N ASN A 147 -7.74 16.94 5.39
CA ASN A 147 -8.80 17.93 5.12
C ASN A 147 -9.13 18.04 3.61
N ALA A 148 -9.25 16.88 2.95
CA ALA A 148 -9.37 16.81 1.50
C ALA A 148 -10.67 17.43 1.01
N ASP A 149 -10.55 18.38 0.09
CA ASP A 149 -11.69 18.86 -0.69
C ASP A 149 -12.11 17.84 -1.76
N GLU A 150 -13.16 18.15 -2.52
CA GLU A 150 -13.65 17.28 -3.59
C GLU A 150 -12.61 17.06 -4.71
N GLY A 151 -11.75 18.05 -4.96
CA GLY A 151 -10.69 17.97 -5.97
C GLY A 151 -9.62 16.96 -5.56
N LEU A 152 -9.06 17.11 -4.36
CA LEU A 152 -8.05 16.21 -3.83
C LEU A 152 -8.57 14.77 -3.70
N ASN A 153 -9.82 14.58 -3.29
CA ASN A 153 -10.42 13.24 -3.23
C ASN A 153 -10.53 12.59 -4.63
N ARG A 154 -10.82 13.37 -5.67
CA ARG A 154 -10.84 12.90 -7.06
C ARG A 154 -9.44 12.47 -7.51
N ASP A 155 -8.43 13.28 -7.23
CA ASP A 155 -7.04 13.00 -7.61
C ASP A 155 -6.51 11.75 -6.89
N ILE A 156 -6.80 11.60 -5.59
CA ILE A 156 -6.49 10.37 -4.83
C ILE A 156 -7.17 9.15 -5.48
N GLY A 157 -8.44 9.27 -5.89
CA GLY A 157 -9.17 8.21 -6.57
C GLY A 157 -8.55 7.81 -7.91
N GLN A 158 -8.12 8.79 -8.70
CA GLN A 158 -7.44 8.56 -9.97
C GLN A 158 -6.07 7.89 -9.77
N LEU A 159 -5.28 8.39 -8.82
CA LEU A 159 -3.99 7.79 -8.46
C LEU A 159 -4.16 6.35 -7.99
N ALA A 160 -5.18 6.06 -7.17
CA ALA A 160 -5.47 4.68 -6.75
C ALA A 160 -5.82 3.76 -7.92
N SER A 161 -6.49 4.27 -8.96
CA SER A 161 -6.76 3.51 -10.19
C SER A 161 -5.50 3.24 -10.98
N LEU A 162 -4.63 4.24 -11.12
CA LEU A 162 -3.34 4.11 -11.79
C LEU A 162 -2.44 3.10 -11.07
N LEU A 163 -2.35 3.16 -9.73
CA LEU A 163 -1.59 2.22 -8.91
C LEU A 163 -2.04 0.76 -9.14
N ARG A 164 -3.35 0.50 -9.22
CA ARG A 164 -3.86 -0.85 -9.49
C ARG A 164 -3.49 -1.34 -10.89
N MET A 165 -3.58 -0.46 -11.89
CA MET A 165 -3.18 -0.80 -13.26
C MET A 165 -1.69 -1.13 -13.32
N LEU A 166 -0.84 -0.26 -12.77
CA LEU A 166 0.61 -0.45 -12.76
C LEU A 166 1.04 -1.69 -11.98
N SER A 167 0.35 -2.03 -10.89
CA SER A 167 0.58 -3.29 -10.16
C SER A 167 0.44 -4.51 -11.07
N GLY A 168 -0.61 -4.55 -11.89
CA GLY A 168 -0.80 -5.64 -12.87
C GLY A 168 0.25 -5.67 -13.98
N VAL A 169 0.81 -4.50 -14.36
CA VAL A 169 1.93 -4.42 -15.32
C VAL A 169 3.20 -4.98 -14.70
N TYR A 170 3.51 -4.64 -13.44
CA TYR A 170 4.65 -5.21 -12.72
C TYR A 170 4.55 -6.72 -12.58
N ASP A 171 3.36 -7.27 -12.26
CA ASP A 171 3.17 -8.72 -12.18
C ASP A 171 3.47 -9.43 -13.52
N GLN A 172 3.09 -8.80 -14.64
CA GLN A 172 3.40 -9.32 -15.98
C GLN A 172 4.90 -9.24 -16.28
N ALA A 173 5.53 -8.11 -15.97
CA ALA A 173 6.96 -7.90 -16.17
C ALA A 173 7.80 -8.87 -15.32
N ALA A 174 7.42 -9.09 -14.06
CA ALA A 174 8.08 -10.03 -13.16
C ALA A 174 8.01 -11.48 -13.68
N ARG A 175 6.84 -11.92 -14.16
CA ARG A 175 6.69 -13.24 -14.79
C ARG A 175 7.56 -13.39 -16.04
N ALA A 176 7.58 -12.37 -16.90
CA ALA A 176 8.44 -12.38 -18.09
C ALA A 176 9.91 -12.48 -17.69
N ALA A 177 10.35 -11.72 -16.69
CA ALA A 177 11.70 -11.75 -16.17
C ALA A 177 12.10 -13.11 -15.58
N ALA A 178 11.19 -13.78 -14.85
CA ALA A 178 11.45 -15.11 -14.28
C ALA A 178 11.57 -16.23 -15.33
N SER A 179 11.10 -15.99 -16.56
CA SER A 179 11.16 -16.95 -17.68
C SER A 179 12.37 -16.76 -18.61
N MET A 180 13.21 -15.76 -18.34
CA MET A 180 14.47 -15.54 -19.06
C MET A 180 15.63 -16.31 -18.41
#